data_AF-A0A3A3A211-F1
#
_entry.id   AF-A0A3A3A211-F1
#
_cell.length_a   1.000
_cell.length_b   1.000
_cell.length_c   1.000
_cell.angle_alpha   90.00
_cell.angle_beta   90.00
_cell.angle_gamma   90.00
#
_symmetry.space_group_name_H-M   'P 1'
#
loop_
_entity.id
_entity.type
_entity.pdbx_description
1 polymer ?
#
loop_
_entity_poly.entity_id
_entity_poly.type
_entity_poly.pdbx_seq_one_letter_code
_entity_poly.pdbx_strand_id
1 'polypeptide(L)'
;MGDHKSNNRNTEDQPTNKQHQQEESKVPFYPFTEEEIAKIKDPDHPVHSVPLEKREKWRAKGINPVLRAEMDERRRQNGGFW
;
A
#
# COMPACT_ATOMS: atom_id res chain seq x y z
N MET A 1 9.61 47.04 -28.23
CA MET A 1 9.96 46.41 -26.94
C MET A 1 8.66 45.96 -26.32
N GLY A 2 8.41 44.66 -26.29
CA GLY A 2 7.10 44.09 -25.98
C GLY A 2 6.92 43.86 -24.49
N ASP A 3 5.77 44.29 -23.97
CA ASP A 3 5.36 44.15 -22.59
C ASP A 3 5.10 42.67 -22.24
N HIS A 4 5.90 42.14 -21.31
CA HIS A 4 5.69 40.79 -20.78
C HIS A 4 4.57 40.81 -19.73
N LYS A 5 3.36 40.48 -20.18
CA LYS A 5 2.19 40.18 -19.35
C LYS A 5 2.48 38.98 -18.43
N SER A 6 2.59 39.24 -17.13
CA SER A 6 2.66 38.24 -16.07
C SER A 6 1.32 37.49 -15.94
N ASN A 7 1.31 36.21 -16.32
CA ASN A 7 0.16 35.33 -16.13
C ASN A 7 0.28 34.58 -14.80
N ASN A 8 -0.39 35.11 -13.77
CA ASN A 8 -0.70 34.39 -12.54
C ASN A 8 -1.68 33.25 -12.87
N ARG A 9 -1.19 32.00 -12.87
CA ARG A 9 -2.05 30.81 -12.91
C ARG A 9 -2.28 30.36 -11.47
N ASN A 10 -3.40 30.82 -10.90
CA ASN A 10 -4.01 30.21 -9.72
C ASN A 10 -4.39 28.77 -10.09
N THR A 11 -3.62 27.79 -9.62
CA THR A 11 -4.00 26.37 -9.61
C THR A 11 -4.63 26.06 -8.26
N GLU A 12 -5.86 26.50 -8.07
CA GLU A 12 -6.75 26.00 -7.03
C GLU A 12 -8.01 25.52 -7.74
N ASP A 13 -8.06 24.21 -7.95
CA ASP A 13 -9.29 23.42 -8.04
C ASP A 13 -8.84 21.96 -7.91
N GLN A 14 -8.40 21.60 -6.70
CA GLN A 14 -8.35 20.19 -6.34
C GLN A 14 -9.79 19.66 -6.43
N PRO A 15 -10.09 18.62 -7.22
CA PRO A 15 -11.40 18.02 -7.18
C PRO A 15 -11.62 17.49 -5.76
N THR A 16 -12.64 18.05 -5.12
CA THR A 16 -13.15 17.67 -3.82
C THR A 16 -13.20 16.16 -3.71
N ASN A 17 -12.59 15.68 -2.64
CA ASN A 17 -12.60 14.31 -2.17
C ASN A 17 -14.03 13.77 -2.27
N LYS A 18 -14.30 13.01 -3.33
CA LYS A 18 -15.55 12.28 -3.48
C LYS A 18 -15.57 11.32 -2.30
N GLN A 19 -16.41 11.66 -1.32
CA GLN A 19 -16.95 10.70 -0.38
C GLN A 19 -17.42 9.50 -1.22
N HIS A 20 -16.60 8.46 -1.26
CA HIS A 20 -17.05 7.13 -1.62
C HIS A 20 -18.08 6.82 -0.54
N GLN A 21 -19.34 7.12 -0.85
CA GLN A 21 -20.44 6.38 -0.27
C GLN A 21 -20.06 4.93 -0.50
N GLN A 22 -19.69 4.26 0.59
CA GLN A 22 -19.62 2.82 0.63
C GLN A 22 -21.04 2.38 0.35
N GLU A 23 -21.38 2.25 -0.93
CA GLU A 23 -22.45 1.38 -1.35
C GLU A 23 -22.14 0.06 -0.67
N GLU A 24 -22.98 -0.29 0.31
CA GLU A 24 -23.04 -1.61 0.92
C GLU A 24 -23.36 -2.60 -0.20
N SER A 25 -22.33 -2.91 -1.01
CA SER A 25 -22.35 -4.07 -1.86
C SER A 25 -22.67 -5.20 -0.89
N LYS A 26 -23.85 -5.78 -1.05
CA LYS A 26 -24.21 -7.08 -0.50
C LYS A 26 -23.18 -8.06 -1.05
N VAL A 27 -21.97 -8.06 -0.48
CA VAL A 27 -21.09 -9.20 -0.54
C VAL A 27 -21.95 -10.32 0.03
N PRO A 28 -22.21 -11.41 -0.72
CA PRO A 28 -22.75 -12.60 -0.09
C PRO A 28 -21.81 -12.88 1.06
N PHE A 29 -22.37 -12.93 2.27
CA PHE A 29 -21.64 -13.30 3.47
C PHE A 29 -21.01 -14.66 3.18
N TYR A 30 -19.76 -14.65 2.74
CA TYR A 30 -18.99 -15.86 2.53
C TYR A 30 -18.75 -16.41 3.92
N PRO A 31 -19.23 -17.63 4.25
CA PRO A 31 -19.02 -18.21 5.56
C PRO A 31 -17.61 -18.77 5.64
N PHE A 32 -16.59 -17.94 5.37
CA PHE A 32 -15.27 -18.27 5.83
C PHE A 32 -15.28 -18.06 7.34
N THR A 33 -15.00 -19.12 8.08
CA THR A 33 -14.78 -18.99 9.53
C THR A 33 -13.47 -18.23 9.77
N GLU A 34 -13.29 -17.56 10.92
CA GLU A 34 -12.01 -16.90 11.25
C GLU A 34 -10.81 -17.87 11.15
N GLU A 35 -11.06 -19.15 11.38
CA GLU A 35 -10.12 -20.26 11.22
C GLU A 35 -9.73 -20.49 9.76
N GLU A 36 -10.66 -20.38 8.80
CA GLU A 36 -10.36 -20.50 7.38
C GLU A 36 -9.56 -19.29 6.86
N ILE A 37 -9.82 -18.08 7.36
CA ILE A 37 -9.01 -16.88 7.02
C ILE A 37 -7.57 -17.05 7.54
N ALA A 38 -7.42 -17.59 8.75
CA ALA A 38 -6.11 -17.87 9.31
C ALA A 38 -5.35 -18.93 8.49
N LYS A 39 -6.07 -19.84 7.83
CA LYS A 39 -5.51 -20.84 6.91
C LYS A 39 -5.08 -20.25 5.55
N ILE A 40 -5.70 -19.16 5.11
CA ILE A 40 -5.36 -18.43 3.87
C ILE A 40 -4.17 -17.48 4.08
N LYS A 41 -3.88 -17.08 5.32
CA LYS A 41 -2.63 -16.40 5.64
C LYS A 41 -1.51 -17.43 5.49
N ASP A 42 -0.89 -17.49 4.31
CA ASP A 42 0.35 -18.22 4.12
C ASP A 42 1.33 -17.81 5.23
N PRO A 43 1.58 -18.68 6.22
CA PRO A 43 2.36 -18.31 7.40
C PRO A 43 3.81 -17.98 7.02
N ASP A 44 4.27 -18.47 5.87
CA ASP A 44 5.59 -18.26 5.31
C ASP A 44 5.71 -16.99 4.45
N HIS A 45 4.70 -16.13 4.37
CA HIS A 45 4.87 -14.90 3.60
C HIS A 45 5.95 -14.00 4.23
N PRO A 46 6.96 -13.53 3.47
CA PRO A 46 8.08 -12.68 3.97
C PRO A 46 7.68 -11.52 4.89
N VAL A 47 6.49 -10.96 4.69
CA VAL A 47 5.98 -9.82 5.46
C VAL A 47 5.68 -10.17 6.92
N HIS A 48 5.37 -11.43 7.22
CA HIS A 48 5.11 -11.90 8.57
C HIS A 48 6.41 -12.02 9.38
N SER A 49 7.55 -12.28 8.71
CA SER A 49 8.89 -12.23 9.31
C SER A 49 9.34 -10.82 9.69
N VAL A 50 8.63 -9.78 9.24
CA VAL A 50 8.94 -8.38 9.55
C VAL A 50 8.19 -7.91 10.80
N PRO A 51 8.90 -7.40 11.83
CA PRO A 51 8.26 -6.81 13.02
C PRO A 51 7.24 -5.72 12.68
N LEU A 52 6.16 -5.64 13.46
CA LEU A 52 5.05 -4.70 13.24
C LEU A 52 5.52 -3.24 13.16
N GLU A 53 6.42 -2.83 14.04
CA GLU A 53 7.00 -1.47 14.06
C GLU A 53 7.68 -1.11 12.74
N LYS A 54 8.38 -2.08 12.13
CA LYS A 54 9.08 -1.86 10.86
C LYS A 54 8.09 -1.78 9.69
N ARG A 55 7.02 -2.57 9.74
CA ARG A 55 5.90 -2.48 8.79
C ARG A 55 5.20 -1.12 8.88
N GLU A 56 5.00 -0.60 10.08
CA GLU A 56 4.42 0.73 10.30
C GLU A 56 5.32 1.85 9.80
N LYS A 57 6.64 1.76 10.05
CA LYS A 57 7.62 2.70 9.46
C LYS A 57 7.60 2.69 7.93
N TRP A 58 7.37 1.53 7.30
CA TRP A 58 7.22 1.44 5.86
C TRP A 58 5.91 2.09 5.38
N ARG A 59 4.79 1.82 6.07
CA ARG A 59 3.51 2.48 5.79
C ARG A 59 3.59 3.99 5.92
N ALA A 60 4.25 4.50 6.96
CA ALA A 60 4.47 5.92 7.18
C ALA A 60 5.28 6.59 6.05
N LYS A 61 6.10 5.81 5.33
CA LYS A 61 6.86 6.24 4.15
C LYS A 61 6.11 6.01 2.83
N GLY A 62 4.87 5.53 2.87
CA GLY A 62 4.11 5.13 1.68
C GLY A 62 4.60 3.85 1.01
N ILE A 63 5.39 3.02 1.70
CA ILE A 63 5.93 1.77 1.19
C ILE A 63 5.02 0.61 1.59
N ASN A 64 4.62 -0.20 0.61
CA ASN A 64 3.87 -1.43 0.89
C ASN A 64 4.79 -2.46 1.58
N PRO A 65 4.45 -2.90 2.82
CA PRO A 65 5.28 -3.82 3.58
C PRO A 65 5.42 -5.19 2.94
N VAL A 66 4.41 -5.64 2.18
CA VAL A 66 4.39 -6.93 1.48
C VAL A 66 5.43 -6.93 0.36
N LEU A 67 5.28 -6.01 -0.58
CA LEU A 67 6.20 -5.84 -1.72
C LEU A 67 7.64 -5.59 -1.26
N ARG A 68 7.81 -4.82 -0.17
CA ARG A 68 9.15 -4.56 0.38
C ARG A 68 9.79 -5.83 0.95
N ALA A 69 9.03 -6.62 1.69
CA ALA A 69 9.53 -7.85 2.28
C ALA A 69 9.91 -8.89 1.20
N GLU A 70 9.11 -9.03 0.14
CA GLU A 70 9.43 -9.88 -1.01
C GLU A 70 10.71 -9.45 -1.73
N MET A 71 10.89 -8.14 -1.97
CA MET A 71 12.09 -7.60 -2.60
C MET A 71 13.34 -7.82 -1.74
N ASP A 72 13.21 -7.65 -0.42
CA ASP A 72 14.30 -7.90 0.53
C ASP A 72 14.65 -9.40 0.59
N GLU A 73 13.66 -10.30 0.57
CA GLU A 73 13.84 -11.77 0.49
C GLU A 73 14.54 -12.20 -0.80
N ARG A 74 14.05 -11.72 -1.95
CA ARG A 74 14.68 -11.98 -3.25
C ARG A 74 16.11 -11.46 -3.31
N ARG A 75 16.38 -10.28 -2.74
CA ARG A 75 17.75 -9.73 -2.67
C ARG A 75 18.66 -10.59 -1.80
N ARG A 76 18.14 -11.17 -0.71
CA ARG A 76 18.90 -12.12 0.12
C ARG A 76 19.22 -13.41 -0.62
N GLN A 77 18.27 -13.95 -1.39
CA GLN A 77 18.48 -15.16 -2.21
C GLN A 77 19.47 -14.93 -3.35
N ASN A 78 19.45 -13.75 -3.97
CA ASN A 78 20.41 -13.38 -5.02
C ASN A 78 21.77 -12.91 -4.48
N GLY A 79 21.87 -12.66 -3.18
CA GLY A 79 23.07 -12.16 -2.50
C GLY A 79 23.91 -13.29 -1.91
N GLY A 80 24.11 -14.37 -2.68
CA GLY A 80 25.05 -15.43 -2.32
C GLY A 80 26.42 -14.81 -2.02
N PHE A 81 26.87 -14.98 -0.78
CA PHE A 81 28.28 -14.91 -0.43
C PHE A 81 29.00 -15.94 -1.30
N TRP A 82 29.84 -15.49 -2.24
CA TRP A 82 31.21 -15.92 -2.59
C TRP A 82 31.66 -15.13 -3.82
#